data_AF-A0A0E3P8V5-F1
#
_entry.id   AF-A0A0E3P8V5-F1
#
_cell.length_a   1.000
_cell.length_b   1.000
_cell.length_c   1.000
_cell.angle_alpha   90.00
_cell.angle_beta   90.00
_cell.angle_gamma   90.00
#
_symmetry.space_group_name_H-M   'P 1'
#
loop_
_entity.id
_entity.type
_entity.pdbx_description
1 polymer ?
#
loop_
_entity_poly.entity_id
_entity_poly.type
_entity_poly.pdbx_seq_one_letter_code
_entity_poly.pdbx_strand_id
1 'polypeptide(L)'
;MHVLEVGCGSGAFTTFVARTVGIKGEVYALDIQPGMLMQLKEKLSRPENRDIRNIKLIEGDAHNLPFDDNSFDLVYAITVIQEIPDKIRF
;
A
#
# COMPACT_ATOMS: atom_id res chain seq x y z
N MET A 1 -2.74 -11.18 -9.35
CA MET A 1 -1.65 -10.97 -8.39
C MET A 1 -2.10 -9.90 -7.41
N HIS A 2 -2.24 -10.24 -6.14
CA HIS A 2 -2.60 -9.35 -5.05
C HIS A 2 -1.34 -9.02 -4.25
N VAL A 3 -1.04 -7.73 -4.14
CA VAL A 3 0.16 -7.24 -3.46
C VAL A 3 -0.23 -6.33 -2.31
N LEU A 4 0.33 -6.56 -1.14
CA LEU A 4 0.20 -5.67 0.02
C LEU A 4 1.46 -4.82 0.18
N GLU A 5 1.28 -3.50 0.22
CA GLU A 5 2.28 -2.54 0.65
C GLU A 5 1.97 -2.10 2.08
N VAL A 6 2.87 -2.42 3.01
CA VAL A 6 2.74 -2.05 4.42
C VAL A 6 3.49 -0.74 4.67
N GLY A 7 2.78 0.27 5.21
CA GLY A 7 3.31 1.62 5.40
C GLY A 7 3.53 2.35 4.09
N CYS A 8 2.49 2.41 3.23
CA CYS A 8 2.61 2.97 1.89
C CYS A 8 2.93 4.47 1.88
N GLY A 9 2.70 5.19 2.99
CA GLY A 9 2.88 6.63 3.08
C GLY A 9 2.07 7.37 2.01
N SER A 10 2.65 8.42 1.44
CA SER A 10 2.10 9.14 0.28
C SER A 10 2.26 8.38 -1.06
N GLY A 11 2.69 7.12 -0.98
CA GLY A 11 2.80 6.16 -2.08
C GLY A 11 3.94 6.42 -3.04
N ALA A 12 5.16 6.60 -2.53
CA ALA A 12 6.37 6.80 -3.33
C ALA A 12 6.55 5.70 -4.39
N PHE A 13 6.31 4.44 -4.01
CA PHE A 13 6.45 3.27 -4.88
C PHE A 13 5.10 2.68 -5.34
N THR A 14 4.00 2.95 -4.65
CA THR A 14 2.67 2.37 -4.91
C THR A 14 2.26 2.48 -6.39
N THR A 15 2.44 3.65 -7.00
CA THR A 15 2.05 3.87 -8.42
C THR A 15 2.91 3.08 -9.39
N PHE A 16 4.19 2.87 -9.07
CA PHE A 16 5.10 2.07 -9.88
C PHE A 16 4.75 0.57 -9.78
N VAL A 17 4.48 0.09 -8.56
CA VAL A 17 4.08 -1.30 -8.33
C VAL A 17 2.74 -1.60 -8.99
N ALA A 18 1.76 -0.68 -8.88
CA ALA A 18 0.44 -0.83 -9.50
C ALA A 18 0.52 -0.99 -11.04
N ARG A 19 1.44 -0.29 -11.70
CA ARG A 19 1.71 -0.47 -13.14
C ARG A 19 2.41 -1.80 -13.42
N THR A 20 3.35 -2.19 -12.57
CA THR A 20 4.17 -3.39 -12.74
C THR A 20 3.35 -4.67 -12.62
N VAL A 21 2.42 -4.75 -11.67
CA VAL A 21 1.51 -5.91 -11.50
C VAL A 21 0.47 -6.02 -12.62
N GLY A 22 0.35 -4.98 -13.45
CA GLY A 22 -0.57 -4.91 -14.58
C GLY A 22 -2.04 -4.75 -14.19
N ILE A 23 -2.90 -4.53 -15.19
CA ILE A 23 -4.32 -4.18 -14.98
C ILE A 23 -5.17 -5.28 -14.32
N LYS A 24 -4.68 -6.53 -14.31
CA LYS A 24 -5.32 -7.66 -13.63
C LYS A 24 -4.79 -7.89 -12.21
N GLY A 25 -3.71 -7.21 -11.82
CA GLY A 25 -3.19 -7.22 -10.46
C GLY A 25 -3.83 -6.13 -9.62
N GLU A 26 -3.75 -6.26 -8.30
CA GLU A 26 -4.25 -5.28 -7.33
C GLU A 26 -3.18 -4.98 -6.29
N VAL A 27 -3.04 -3.70 -5.94
CA VAL A 27 -2.16 -3.23 -4.86
C VAL A 27 -3.03 -2.73 -3.71
N TYR A 28 -2.78 -3.27 -2.52
CA TYR A 28 -3.41 -2.91 -1.27
C TYR A 28 -2.38 -2.04 -0.53
N ALA A 29 -2.64 -0.75 -0.49
CA ALA A 29 -1.75 0.25 0.10
C ALA A 29 -2.25 0.57 1.51
N LEU A 30 -1.56 0.00 2.50
CA LEU A 30 -1.92 0.11 3.91
C LEU A 30 -1.04 1.13 4.62
N ASP A 31 -1.66 2.04 5.37
CA ASP A 31 -0.96 2.97 6.26
C ASP A 31 -1.82 3.29 7.49
N ILE A 32 -1.18 3.47 8.65
CA ILE A 32 -1.88 3.82 9.90
C ILE A 32 -2.26 5.31 9.92
N GLN A 33 -1.63 6.14 9.09
CA GLN A 33 -1.83 7.58 9.08
C GLN A 33 -2.83 7.97 7.98
N PRO A 34 -4.06 8.40 8.33
CA PRO A 34 -5.06 8.80 7.33
C PRO A 34 -4.59 9.98 6.45
N GLY A 35 -3.74 10.85 6.97
CA GLY A 35 -3.14 11.95 6.21
C GLY A 35 -2.22 11.48 5.08
N MET A 36 -1.53 10.35 5.24
CA MET A 36 -0.71 9.75 4.19
C MET A 36 -1.58 9.17 3.06
N LEU A 37 -2.64 8.45 3.43
CA LEU A 37 -3.61 7.92 2.47
C LEU A 37 -4.33 9.03 1.70
N MET A 38 -4.60 10.17 2.34
CA MET A 38 -5.16 11.35 1.68
C MET A 38 -4.19 11.90 0.62
N GLN A 39 -2.90 12.04 0.94
CA GLN A 39 -1.90 12.48 -0.04
C GLN A 39 -1.74 11.49 -1.20
N LEU A 40 -1.79 10.18 -0.92
CA LEU A 40 -1.76 9.17 -1.97
C LEU A 40 -3.01 9.26 -2.85
N LYS A 41 -4.20 9.44 -2.27
CA LYS A 41 -5.44 9.66 -3.02
C LYS A 41 -5.35 10.89 -3.93
N GLU A 42 -4.81 11.99 -3.43
CA GLU A 42 -4.54 13.20 -4.23
C GLU A 42 -3.55 12.92 -5.37
N LYS A 43 -2.45 12.21 -5.09
CA LYS A 43 -1.48 11.78 -6.12
C LYS A 43 -2.15 10.95 -7.21
N LEU A 44 -3.05 10.03 -6.87
CA LEU A 44 -3.77 9.18 -7.83
C LEU A 44 -4.78 9.96 -8.68
N SER A 45 -5.28 11.11 -8.20
CA SER A 45 -6.19 11.95 -8.98
C SER A 45 -5.50 12.77 -10.08
N ARG A 46 -4.17 12.85 -10.07
CA ARG A 46 -3.40 13.64 -11.03
C ARG A 46 -3.45 13.05 -12.45
N PRO A 47 -3.41 13.89 -13.51
CA PRO A 47 -3.51 13.43 -14.90
C PRO A 47 -2.55 12.30 -15.28
N GLU A 48 -1.32 12.34 -14.77
CA GLU A 48 -0.26 11.35 -15.03
C GLU A 48 -0.51 9.96 -14.41
N ASN A 49 -1.52 9.81 -13.54
CA ASN A 49 -1.87 8.54 -12.89
C ASN A 49 -3.26 8.03 -13.28
N ARG A 50 -3.89 8.59 -14.31
CA ARG A 50 -5.25 8.19 -14.79
C ARG A 50 -5.34 6.76 -15.31
N ASP A 51 -4.21 6.18 -15.69
CA ASP A 51 -4.08 4.78 -16.09
C ASP A 51 -4.21 3.80 -14.91
N ILE A 52 -3.94 4.26 -13.70
CA ILE A 52 -3.92 3.44 -12.49
C ILE A 52 -5.34 3.35 -11.92
N ARG A 53 -5.87 2.12 -11.87
CA ARG A 53 -7.22 1.83 -11.33
C ARG A 53 -7.22 0.69 -10.31
N ASN A 54 -6.06 0.16 -9.99
CA ASN A 54 -5.88 -1.09 -9.27
C ASN A 54 -5.17 -0.89 -7.92
N ILE A 55 -5.37 0.26 -7.28
CA ILE A 55 -4.90 0.53 -5.91
C ILE A 55 -6.10 0.62 -4.97
N LYS A 56 -6.04 -0.08 -3.85
CA LYS A 56 -6.97 0.01 -2.71
C LYS A 56 -6.24 0.67 -1.54
N LEU A 57 -6.79 1.78 -1.05
CA LEU A 57 -6.27 2.49 0.12
C LEU A 57 -6.89 1.92 1.39
N ILE A 58 -6.05 1.57 2.36
CA ILE A 58 -6.50 0.88 3.58
C ILE A 58 -5.87 1.56 4.79
N GLU A 59 -6.71 2.13 5.65
CA GLU A 59 -6.27 2.58 6.96
C GLU A 59 -6.16 1.38 7.89
N GLY A 60 -4.98 1.13 8.45
CA GLY A 60 -4.76 -0.04 9.29
C GLY A 60 -3.40 -0.06 9.98
N ASP A 61 -3.32 -0.82 11.07
CA ASP A 61 -2.09 -1.09 11.81
C ASP A 61 -1.41 -2.33 11.23
N ALA A 62 -0.11 -2.25 10.96
CA ALA A 62 0.68 -3.37 10.49
C ALA A 62 0.72 -4.55 11.46
N HIS A 63 0.55 -4.31 12.77
CA HIS A 63 0.49 -5.39 13.77
C HIS A 63 -0.86 -6.11 13.82
N ASN A 64 -1.89 -5.58 13.15
CA ASN A 64 -3.23 -6.13 13.14
C ASN A 64 -3.88 -5.91 11.77
N LEU A 65 -3.39 -6.68 10.79
CA LEU A 65 -3.86 -6.60 9.42
C LEU A 65 -5.31 -7.08 9.29
N PRO A 66 -6.20 -6.32 8.62
CA PRO A 66 -7.59 -6.69 8.43
C PRO A 66 -7.78 -7.64 7.23
N PHE A 67 -6.93 -8.66 7.11
CA PHE A 67 -6.92 -9.61 6.00
C PHE A 67 -6.85 -11.05 6.51
N ASP A 68 -7.45 -11.97 5.76
CA ASP A 68 -7.32 -13.39 6.02
C ASP A 68 -5.88 -13.86 5.70
N ASP A 69 -5.45 -14.93 6.37
CA ASP A 69 -4.17 -15.57 6.07
C ASP A 69 -4.08 -15.99 4.60
N ASN A 70 -2.88 -15.89 4.02
CA ASN A 70 -2.60 -16.26 2.61
C ASN A 70 -3.42 -15.46 1.56
N SER A 71 -3.84 -14.25 1.88
CA SER A 71 -4.58 -13.37 0.94
C SER A 71 -3.72 -12.70 -0.15
N PHE A 72 -2.40 -12.67 0.00
CA PHE A 72 -1.49 -11.93 -0.88
C PHE A 72 -0.42 -12.82 -1.49
N ASP A 73 -0.12 -12.57 -2.77
CA ASP A 73 0.97 -13.22 -3.49
C ASP A 73 2.34 -12.60 -3.14
N LEU A 74 2.34 -11.33 -2.72
CA LEU A 74 3.53 -10.58 -2.33
C LEU A 74 3.17 -9.56 -1.25
N VAL A 75 4.00 -9.47 -0.21
CA VAL A 75 3.95 -8.41 0.79
C VAL A 75 5.29 -7.68 0.76
N TYR A 76 5.26 -6.35 0.77
CA TYR A 76 6.47 -5.55 0.83
C TYR A 76 6.30 -4.32 1.71
N ALA A 77 7.44 -3.82 2.19
CA ALA A 77 7.54 -2.70 3.10
C ALA A 77 8.83 -1.94 2.78
N ILE A 78 8.75 -0.64 2.48
CA ILE A 78 9.92 0.17 2.10
C ILE A 78 10.07 1.28 3.12
N THR A 79 11.22 1.32 3.80
CA THR A 79 11.57 2.37 4.78
C THR A 79 10.48 2.61 5.83
N VAL A 80 9.76 1.56 6.27
CA VAL A 80 8.74 1.66 7.34
C VAL A 80 9.17 0.95 8.63
N ILE A 81 9.97 -0.12 8.55
CA ILE A 81 10.29 -0.96 9.72
C ILE A 81 10.93 -0.14 10.86
N GLN A 82 11.71 0.89 10.54
CA GLN A 82 12.32 1.75 11.55
C GLN A 82 11.32 2.64 12.30
N GLU A 83 10.16 2.94 11.70
CA GLU A 83 9.06 3.72 12.30
C GLU A 83 8.14 2.88 13.18
N ILE A 84 8.29 1.54 13.16
CA ILE A 84 7.43 0.60 13.87
C ILE A 84 8.01 0.36 15.29
N PRO A 85 7.24 0.65 16.36
CA PRO A 85 7.73 0.53 17.74
C PRO A 85 8.08 -0.91 18.18
N ASP A 86 7.40 -1.94 17.65
CA ASP A 86 7.62 -3.36 17.97
C ASP A 86 7.97 -4.19 16.72
N LYS A 87 9.25 -4.19 16.37
CA LYS A 87 9.78 -4.84 15.16
C LYS A 87 9.79 -6.37 15.23
N ILE A 88 9.71 -6.95 16.43
CA ILE A 88 9.73 -8.41 16.60
C ILE A 88 8.36 -8.99 16.21
N ARG A 89 7.30 -8.21 16.41
CA ARG A 89 5.93 -8.57 16.10
C ARG A 89 5.49 -8.16 14.68
N PHE A 90 6.34 -7.48 13.93
CA PHE A 90 6.09 -7.08 12.54
C PHE A 90 6.24 -8.25 11.56
#